data_AF-A0A1R4GIH3-F1
#
_entry.id   AF-A0A1R4GIH3-F1
#
_cell.length_a   1.000
_cell.length_b   1.000
_cell.length_c   1.000
_cell.angle_alpha   90.00
_cell.angle_beta   90.00
_cell.angle_gamma   90.00
#
_symmetry.space_group_name_H-M   'P 1'
#
loop_
_entity.id
_entity.type
_entity.pdbx_description
1 polymer ?
#
loop_
_entity_poly.entity_id
_entity_poly.type
_entity_poly.pdbx_seq_one_letter_code
_entity_poly.pdbx_strand_id
1 'polypeptide(L)' 'MNILVIGASGRVGSELVQQLLEKGHKVTGTSRDDNVYSRMKITLI' A
#
# COMPACT_ATOMS: atom_id res chain seq x y z
N MET A 1 -3.01 -1.77 -13.32
CA MET A 1 -4.30 -2.30 -12.81
C MET A 1 -4.64 -1.59 -11.50
N ASN A 2 -5.90 -1.67 -11.04
CA ASN A 2 -6.31 -1.19 -9.71
C ASN A 2 -6.25 -2.35 -8.72
N ILE A 3 -5.52 -2.20 -7.61
CA ILE A 3 -5.23 -3.29 -6.67
C ILE A 3 -5.54 -2.83 -5.24
N LEU A 4 -6.29 -3.65 -4.50
CA LEU A 4 -6.54 -3.47 -3.08
C LEU A 4 -5.59 -4.36 -2.26
N VAL A 5 -4.88 -3.79 -1.29
CA VAL A 5 -3.98 -4.52 -0.40
C VAL A 5 -4.45 -4.38 1.05
N ILE A 6 -4.82 -5.50 1.68
CA ILE A 6 -5.20 -5.55 3.10
C ILE A 6 -3.96 -5.79 3.96
N GLY A 7 -3.85 -5.05 5.05
CA GLY A 7 -2.64 -5.08 5.88
C GLY A 7 -1.47 -4.39 5.19
N ALA A 8 -1.76 -3.34 4.42
CA ALA A 8 -0.76 -2.61 3.67
C ALA A 8 0.39 -2.18 4.58
N SER A 9 0.15 -1.71 5.81
CA SER A 9 1.22 -1.20 6.69
C SER A 9 2.03 -2.30 7.39
N GLY A 10 1.65 -3.57 7.23
CA GLY A 10 2.40 -4.70 7.78
C GLY A 10 3.70 -4.96 7.02
N ARG A 11 4.61 -5.70 7.64
CA ARG A 11 5.95 -6.03 7.10
C ARG A 11 5.94 -6.51 5.65
N VAL A 12 5.00 -7.41 5.31
CA VAL A 12 4.88 -7.95 3.94
C VAL A 12 4.07 -7.02 3.04
N GLY A 13 3.03 -6.38 3.60
CA GLY A 13 2.15 -5.48 2.86
C GLY A 13 2.90 -4.29 2.30
N SER A 14 3.85 -3.72 3.04
CA SER A 14 4.62 -2.56 2.61
C SER A 14 5.55 -2.87 1.44
N GLU A 15 6.28 -3.99 1.51
CA GLU A 15 7.13 -4.45 0.41
C GLU A 15 6.29 -4.78 -0.84
N LEU A 16 5.14 -5.44 -0.67
CA LEU A 16 4.24 -5.75 -1.78
C LEU A 16 3.72 -4.46 -2.44
N VAL A 17 3.25 -3.50 -1.64
CA VAL A 17 2.74 -2.22 -2.16
C VAL A 17 3.83 -1.49 -2.94
N GLN A 18 5.06 -1.46 -2.44
CA GLN A 18 6.19 -0.86 -3.16
C GLN A 18 6.39 -1.52 -4.53
N GLN A 19 6.46 -2.86 -4.59
CA GLN A 19 6.64 -3.58 -5.85
C GLN A 19 5.49 -3.35 -6.83
N LEU A 20 4.25 -3.25 -6.35
CA LEU A 20 3.09 -2.97 -7.19
C LEU A 20 3.13 -1.55 -7.77
N LEU A 21 3.57 -0.57 -6.97
CA LEU A 21 3.75 0.81 -7.42
C LEU A 21 4.88 0.93 -8.45
N GLU A 22 6.02 0.27 -8.23
CA GLU A 22 7.15 0.22 -9.18
C GLU A 22 6.73 -0.38 -10.54
N LYS A 23 5.76 -1.30 -10.54
CA LYS A 23 5.16 -1.87 -11.76
C LYS A 23 4.08 -0.98 -12.39
N GLY A 24 3.87 0.24 -11.90
CA GLY A 24 2.90 1.20 -12.44
C GLY A 24 1.44 0.84 -12.16
N HIS A 25 1.17 0.05 -11.12
CA HIS A 25 -0.20 -0.22 -10.69
C HIS A 25 -0.72 0.89 -9.78
N LYS A 26 -2.05 1.11 -9.80
CA LYS A 26 -2.73 1.98 -8.85
C LYS A 26 -3.11 1.12 -7.64
N VAL A 27 -2.59 1.47 -6.47
CA VAL A 27 -2.76 0.67 -5.25
C VAL A 27 -3.57 1.44 -4.21
N THR A 28 -4.60 0.78 -3.66
CA THR A 28 -5.35 1.20 -2.48
C THR A 28 -4.96 0.26 -1.34
N GLY A 29 -4.47 0.79 -0.24
CA GLY A 29 -4.07 -0.01 0.92
C GLY A 29 -5.09 0.12 2.04
N THR A 30 -5.34 -0.92 2.82
CA THR A 30 -6.08 -0.82 4.09
C THR A 30 -5.18 -1.29 5.22
N SER A 31 -5.22 -0.59 6.35
CA SER A 31 -4.38 -0.85 7.51
C SER A 31 -5.13 -0.47 8.77
N ARG A 32 -4.79 -1.12 9.89
CA ARG A 32 -5.32 -0.74 11.20
C ARG A 32 -4.54 0.41 11.85
N ASP A 33 -3.30 0.61 11.42
CA ASP A 33 -2.38 1.64 11.92
C ASP A 33 -1.80 2.44 10.74
N ASP A 34 -1.80 3.76 10.90
CA ASP A 34 -1.47 4.75 9.85
C ASP A 34 0.04 5.05 9.75
N ASN A 35 0.85 4.37 10.56
CA ASN A 35 2.20 4.80 10.93
C ASN A 35 3.25 4.74 9.80
N VAL A 36 2.92 4.17 8.63
CA VAL A 36 3.92 3.83 7.59
C VAL A 36 3.82 4.71 6.33
N TYR A 37 2.71 5.42 6.09
CA TYR A 37 2.37 5.84 4.72
C TYR A 37 2.35 7.33 4.38
N SER A 38 2.78 8.19 5.29
CA SER A 38 2.89 9.65 5.03
C SER A 38 3.75 10.01 3.80
N ARG A 39 4.61 9.09 3.31
CA ARG A 39 5.53 9.32 2.18
C ARG A 39 5.18 8.62 0.87
N MET A 40 4.17 7.76 0.82
CA MET A 40 3.80 7.01 -0.38
C MET A 40 2.40 7.44 -0.82
N LYS A 41 2.20 7.71 -2.12
CA LYS A 41 0.88 8.10 -2.68
C LYS A 41 -0.10 6.92 -2.70
N ILE A 42 -0.43 6.40 -1.53
CA ILE A 42 -1.38 5.30 -1.33
C ILE A 42 -2.61 5.90 -0.67
N THR A 43 -3.77 5.66 -1.26
CA THR A 43 -5.03 6.01 -0.62
C THR A 43 -5.37 4.91 0.36
N LEU A 44 -5.44 5.26 1.66
CA LEU A 44 -5.98 4.42 2.72
C LEU A 44 -7.48 4.65 2.83
N ILE A 45 -8.25 3.56 2.89
CA ILE A 45 -9.69 3.55 3.18
C ILE A 45 -9.99 2.68 4.39
#